data_AF-X1K5Y1-F1
#
_entry.id   AF-X1K5Y1-F1
#
_cell.length_a   1.000
_cell.length_b   1.000
_cell.length_c   1.000
_cell.angle_alpha   90.00
_cell.angle_beta   90.00
_cell.angle_gamma   90.00
#
_symmetry.space_group_name_H-M   'P 1'
#
loop_
_entity.id
_entity.type
_entity.pdbx_description
1 polymer ?
#
loop_
_entity_poly.entity_id
_entity_poly.type
_entity_poly.pdbx_seq_one_letter_code
_entity_poly.pdbx_strand_id
1 'polypeptide(L)'
;MKKLLRQFRFGERGFTLIELLVVVAILGVLAAVVVPNVGKFMGTGTDQAGRTELHNIQTAMMAMMADTQTATVAAILPVNATPDMRTFPDAVTPLYGNEGFRYLMSPKTAYWYSCAADGTVQGWWDSPGTKQIGIDDPP
;
A
#
# COMPACT_ATOMS: atom_id res chain seq x y z
N MET A 1 -4.78 72.80 10.45
CA MET A 1 -4.05 71.52 10.26
C MET A 1 -4.95 70.53 9.53
N LYS A 2 -5.16 70.75 8.23
CA LYS A 2 -5.81 69.81 7.31
C LYS A 2 -4.70 69.00 6.64
N LYS A 3 -4.89 67.68 6.51
CA LYS A 3 -4.16 66.70 5.65
C LYS A 3 -3.55 65.53 6.44
N LEU A 4 -4.37 64.61 6.96
CA LEU A 4 -3.91 63.27 7.33
C LEU A 4 -4.96 62.17 7.08
N LEU A 5 -5.77 62.30 6.04
CA LEU A 5 -6.56 61.17 5.51
C LEU A 5 -6.35 61.12 4.00
N ARG A 6 -5.11 60.80 3.62
CA ARG A 6 -4.69 60.59 2.24
C ARG A 6 -4.95 59.12 1.89
N GLN A 7 -5.97 58.91 1.09
CA GLN A 7 -5.88 58.08 -0.12
C GLN A 7 -5.71 56.57 0.07
N PHE A 8 -6.81 55.87 0.37
CA PHE A 8 -7.04 54.52 -0.18
C PHE A 8 -8.05 54.64 -1.32
N ARG A 9 -7.57 55.10 -2.48
CA ARG A 9 -8.25 54.96 -3.77
C ARG A 9 -7.31 54.17 -4.67
N PHE A 10 -7.33 52.86 -4.55
CA PHE A 10 -6.97 51.98 -5.64
C PHE A 10 -8.27 51.42 -6.20
N GLY A 11 -8.42 51.51 -7.52
CA GLY A 11 -9.61 51.05 -8.24
C GLY A 11 -9.71 49.53 -8.17
N GLU A 12 -10.23 49.01 -7.08
CA GLU A 12 -10.63 47.62 -6.95
C GLU A 12 -11.93 47.45 -7.73
N ARG A 13 -11.80 47.07 -9.01
CA ARG A 13 -12.91 46.54 -9.79
C ARG A 13 -13.32 45.23 -9.11
N GLY A 14 -14.31 45.34 -8.22
CA GLY A 14 -14.86 44.19 -7.51
C GLY A 14 -15.34 43.14 -8.50
N PHE A 15 -14.98 41.88 -8.21
CA PHE A 15 -15.47 40.70 -8.92
C PHE A 15 -17.00 40.76 -8.99
N THR A 16 -17.58 40.60 -10.17
CA THR A 16 -19.04 40.58 -10.28
C THR A 16 -19.59 39.28 -9.67
N LEU A 17 -20.77 39.37 -9.06
CA LEU A 17 -21.43 38.17 -8.50
C LEU A 17 -21.68 37.10 -9.57
N ILE A 18 -21.93 37.52 -10.81
CA ILE A 18 -22.14 36.62 -11.94
C ILE A 18 -20.85 35.91 -12.35
N GLU A 19 -19.70 36.58 -12.31
CA GLU A 19 -18.39 35.95 -12.55
C GLU A 19 -18.11 34.87 -11.52
N LEU A 20 -18.38 35.14 -10.24
CA LEU A 20 -18.17 34.13 -9.19
C LEU A 20 -19.15 32.96 -9.33
N LEU A 21 -20.41 33.23 -9.70
CA LEU A 21 -21.45 32.23 -9.90
C LEU A 21 -21.10 31.24 -11.03
N VAL A 22 -20.63 31.74 -12.18
CA VAL A 22 -20.23 30.87 -13.30
C VAL A 22 -19.01 30.03 -12.93
N VAL A 23 -18.05 30.59 -12.20
CA VAL A 23 -16.84 29.85 -11.77
C VAL A 23 -17.20 28.70 -10.84
N VAL A 24 -18.00 28.93 -9.80
CA VAL A 24 -18.40 27.85 -8.89
C VAL A 24 -19.31 26.83 -9.56
N ALA A 25 -20.10 27.24 -10.55
CA ALA A 25 -20.90 26.32 -11.36
C ALA A 25 -20.00 25.38 -12.18
N ILE A 26 -18.97 25.91 -12.87
CA ILE A 26 -18.01 25.09 -13.62
C ILE A 26 -17.20 24.19 -12.68
N LEU A 27 -16.70 24.72 -11.55
CA LEU A 27 -15.99 23.92 -10.54
C LEU A 27 -16.87 22.80 -9.97
N GLY A 28 -18.17 23.04 -9.78
CA GLY A 28 -19.12 22.03 -9.33
C GLY A 28 -19.29 20.88 -10.33
N VAL A 29 -19.40 21.19 -11.63
CA VAL A 29 -19.48 20.18 -12.69
C VAL A 29 -18.18 19.38 -12.79
N LEU A 30 -17.02 20.06 -12.76
CA LEU A 30 -15.71 19.39 -12.80
C LEU A 30 -15.50 18.48 -11.59
N ALA A 31 -15.85 18.93 -10.39
CA ALA A 31 -15.74 18.14 -9.17
C ALA A 31 -16.62 16.88 -9.22
N ALA A 32 -17.85 16.98 -9.74
CA ALA A 32 -18.77 15.85 -9.86
C ALA A 32 -18.22 14.71 -10.75
N VAL A 33 -17.47 15.05 -11.80
CA VAL A 33 -16.87 14.05 -12.71
C VAL A 33 -15.55 13.48 -12.17
N VAL A 34 -14.72 14.31 -11.55
CA VAL A 34 -13.35 13.93 -11.13
C VAL A 34 -13.34 13.09 -9.85
N VAL A 35 -14.12 13.47 -8.84
CA VAL A 35 -14.12 12.81 -7.51
C VAL A 35 -14.33 11.29 -7.56
N PRO A 36 -15.30 10.71 -8.33
CA PRO A 36 -15.49 9.26 -8.34
C PRO A 36 -14.32 8.47 -8.94
N ASN A 37 -13.48 9.09 -9.78
CA ASN A 37 -12.35 8.41 -10.41
C ASN A 37 -11.13 8.30 -9.49
N VAL A 38 -10.94 9.23 -8.56
CA VAL A 38 -9.76 9.23 -7.66
C VAL A 38 -9.77 8.05 -6.69
N GLY A 39 -10.95 7.66 -6.17
CA GLY A 39 -11.07 6.53 -5.23
C GLY A 39 -10.65 5.18 -5.82
N LYS A 40 -11.03 4.90 -7.08
CA LYS A 40 -10.70 3.63 -7.77
C LYS A 40 -9.21 3.51 -8.10
N PHE A 41 -8.55 4.62 -8.40
CA PHE A 41 -7.12 4.63 -8.68
C PHE A 41 -6.27 4.27 -7.45
N MET A 42 -6.73 4.64 -6.25
CA MET A 42 -5.99 4.31 -5.03
C MET A 42 -6.12 2.82 -4.65
N GLY A 43 -7.30 2.20 -4.84
CA GLY A 43 -7.52 0.78 -4.55
C GLY A 43 -6.74 -0.18 -5.46
N THR A 44 -6.65 0.13 -6.76
CA THR A 44 -5.86 -0.66 -7.72
C THR A 44 -4.35 -0.63 -7.40
N GLY A 45 -3.84 0.49 -6.89
CA GLY A 45 -2.45 0.59 -6.46
C GLY A 45 -2.13 -0.35 -5.28
N THR A 46 -3.05 -0.46 -4.32
CA THR A 46 -2.87 -1.37 -3.17
C THR A 46 -2.94 -2.84 -3.55
N ASP A 47 -3.83 -3.20 -4.49
CA ASP A 47 -3.91 -4.57 -5.00
C ASP A 47 -2.57 -5.01 -5.64
N GLN A 48 -2.09 -4.20 -6.58
CA GLN A 48 -0.83 -4.48 -7.26
C GLN A 48 0.38 -4.50 -6.30
N ALA A 49 0.37 -3.64 -5.28
CA ALA A 49 1.40 -3.65 -4.24
C ALA A 49 1.42 -4.98 -3.47
N GLY A 50 0.26 -5.49 -3.03
CA GLY A 50 0.18 -6.77 -2.31
C GLY A 50 0.61 -7.97 -3.14
N ARG A 51 0.23 -8.01 -4.43
CA ARG A 51 0.66 -9.07 -5.37
C ARG A 51 2.17 -9.03 -5.63
N THR A 52 2.73 -7.83 -5.75
CA THR A 52 4.17 -7.63 -5.93
C THR A 52 4.95 -8.06 -4.69
N GLU A 53 4.49 -7.68 -3.50
CA GLU A 53 5.11 -8.10 -2.24
C GLU A 53 5.05 -9.63 -2.07
N LEU A 54 3.91 -10.27 -2.39
CA LEU A 54 3.78 -11.74 -2.39
C LEU A 54 4.80 -12.40 -3.33
N HIS A 55 4.96 -11.89 -4.55
CA HIS A 55 5.91 -12.42 -5.51
C HIS A 55 7.37 -12.30 -5.03
N ASN A 56 7.71 -11.17 -4.41
CA ASN A 56 9.05 -10.95 -3.84
C ASN A 56 9.33 -11.93 -2.69
N ILE A 57 8.36 -12.19 -1.83
CA ILE A 57 8.49 -13.14 -0.72
C ILE A 57 8.59 -14.58 -1.25
N GLN A 58 7.80 -14.96 -2.26
CA GLN A 58 7.93 -16.27 -2.90
C GLN A 58 9.33 -16.46 -3.49
N THR A 59 9.87 -15.44 -4.15
CA THR A 59 11.23 -15.48 -4.71
C THR A 59 12.29 -15.61 -3.62
N ALA A 60 12.14 -14.86 -2.52
CA ALA A 60 13.02 -14.97 -1.36
C ALA A 60 12.95 -16.36 -0.71
N MET A 61 11.76 -16.96 -0.59
CA MET A 61 11.56 -18.31 -0.08
C MET A 61 12.29 -19.35 -0.94
N MET A 62 12.12 -19.29 -2.26
CA MET A 62 12.79 -20.21 -3.18
C MET A 62 14.32 -20.08 -3.11
N ALA A 63 14.83 -18.85 -3.03
CA ALA A 63 16.27 -18.60 -2.86
C ALA A 63 16.78 -19.20 -1.54
N MET A 64 16.06 -18.98 -0.44
CA MET A 64 16.41 -19.55 0.87
C MET A 64 16.43 -21.08 0.85
N MET A 65 15.40 -21.71 0.28
CA MET A 65 15.32 -23.17 0.19
C MET A 65 16.43 -23.76 -0.70
N ALA A 66 16.83 -23.05 -1.75
CA ALA A 66 17.95 -23.44 -2.60
C ALA A 66 19.29 -23.35 -1.86
N ASP A 67 19.55 -22.23 -1.17
CA ASP A 67 20.80 -22.00 -0.43
C ASP A 67 20.95 -22.95 0.78
N THR A 68 19.84 -23.27 1.44
CA THR A 68 19.80 -24.20 2.58
C THR A 68 19.65 -25.67 2.16
N GLN A 69 19.59 -25.95 0.85
CA GLN A 69 19.38 -27.29 0.29
C GLN A 69 18.18 -28.03 0.91
N THR A 70 17.14 -27.27 1.26
CA THR A 70 15.98 -27.77 2.00
C THR A 70 14.78 -27.93 1.06
N ALA A 71 14.26 -29.16 0.97
CA ALA A 71 13.08 -29.45 0.14
C ALA A 71 11.75 -29.09 0.82
N THR A 72 11.76 -28.95 2.16
CA THR A 72 10.55 -28.65 2.93
C THR A 72 10.81 -27.70 4.08
N VAL A 73 9.95 -26.71 4.26
CA VAL A 73 9.99 -25.76 5.38
C VAL A 73 8.89 -26.06 6.40
N ALA A 74 8.98 -25.47 7.59
CA ALA A 74 7.87 -25.48 8.54
C ALA A 74 6.67 -24.76 7.93
N ALA A 75 5.55 -25.48 7.78
CA ALA A 75 4.32 -24.87 7.28
C ALA A 75 3.75 -23.91 8.33
N ILE A 76 3.41 -22.70 7.89
CA ILE A 76 2.66 -21.72 8.67
C ILE A 76 1.23 -21.77 8.14
N LEU A 77 0.29 -22.16 9.01
CA LEU A 77 -1.12 -22.16 8.63
C LEU A 77 -1.62 -20.72 8.39
N PRO A 78 -2.65 -20.53 7.55
CA PRO A 78 -3.27 -19.22 7.32
C PRO A 78 -3.60 -18.43 8.58
N VAL A 79 -4.08 -19.12 9.63
CA VAL A 79 -4.48 -18.49 10.90
C VAL A 79 -3.30 -17.94 11.70
N ASN A 80 -2.08 -18.37 11.35
CA ASN A 80 -0.81 -17.96 11.95
C ASN A 80 0.03 -17.12 10.98
N ALA A 81 -0.56 -16.63 9.89
CA ALA A 81 0.13 -15.75 8.95
C ALA A 81 0.74 -14.55 9.70
N THR A 82 1.93 -14.14 9.29
CA THR A 82 2.72 -13.13 10.00
C THR A 82 3.28 -12.10 9.02
N PRO A 83 3.38 -10.82 9.41
CA PRO A 83 4.10 -9.81 8.64
C PRO A 83 5.58 -9.72 9.04
N ASP A 84 6.02 -10.49 10.04
CA ASP A 84 7.41 -10.47 10.53
C ASP A 84 8.26 -11.54 9.83
N MET A 85 9.22 -11.07 9.03
CA MET A 85 10.09 -11.91 8.21
C MET A 85 11.32 -12.41 8.99
N ARG A 86 11.49 -12.01 10.26
CA ARG A 86 12.56 -12.52 11.14
C ARG A 86 12.34 -13.93 11.66
N THR A 87 11.12 -14.42 11.54
CA THR A 87 10.72 -15.75 12.02
C THR A 87 9.97 -16.53 10.94
N PHE A 88 10.01 -16.06 9.69
CA PHE A 88 9.33 -16.67 8.56
C PHE A 88 10.36 -17.25 7.58
N PRO A 89 10.22 -18.50 7.12
CA PRO A 89 9.23 -19.50 7.57
C PRO A 89 9.49 -20.03 8.99
N ASP A 90 10.72 -19.92 9.47
CA ASP A 90 11.08 -20.25 10.84
C ASP A 90 12.21 -19.34 11.35
N ALA A 91 12.58 -19.48 12.63
CA ALA A 91 13.59 -18.65 13.27
C ALA A 91 15.05 -19.09 12.97
N VAL A 92 15.25 -20.26 12.36
CA VAL A 92 16.57 -20.83 12.04
C VAL A 92 17.01 -20.38 10.65
N THR A 93 16.11 -20.39 9.66
CA THR A 93 16.36 -19.96 8.28
C THR A 93 15.38 -18.86 7.84
N PRO A 94 15.37 -17.70 8.54
CA PRO A 94 14.41 -16.64 8.24
C PRO A 94 14.70 -15.95 6.91
N LEU A 95 13.68 -15.37 6.28
CA LEU A 95 13.85 -14.55 5.08
C LEU A 95 14.54 -13.22 5.38
N TYR A 96 14.46 -12.74 6.63
CA TYR A 96 15.18 -11.57 7.10
C TYR A 96 15.92 -11.87 8.41
N GLY A 97 17.25 -11.91 8.37
CA GLY A 97 18.07 -12.14 9.54
C GLY A 97 19.47 -11.55 9.43
N ASN A 98 20.28 -11.81 10.44
CA ASN A 98 21.68 -11.43 10.51
C ASN A 98 22.53 -12.63 10.07
N GLU A 99 23.61 -12.38 9.30
CA GLU A 99 24.58 -13.37 8.77
C GLU A 99 23.99 -14.58 8.01
N GLY A 100 24.22 -14.62 6.69
CA GLY A 100 23.86 -15.74 5.81
C GLY A 100 22.40 -15.80 5.35
N PHE A 101 21.45 -15.25 6.12
CA PHE A 101 20.02 -15.36 5.84
C PHE A 101 19.36 -13.99 5.63
N ARG A 102 19.68 -13.31 4.52
CA ARG A 102 19.07 -12.02 4.17
C ARG A 102 18.58 -12.02 2.73
N TYR A 103 17.40 -12.59 2.55
CA TYR A 103 16.73 -12.71 1.25
C TYR A 103 15.74 -11.57 1.00
N LEU A 104 15.29 -10.89 2.07
CA LEU A 104 14.48 -9.68 2.01
C LEU A 104 15.23 -8.45 2.54
N MET A 105 14.89 -7.28 2.00
CA MET A 105 15.47 -5.98 2.40
C MET A 105 14.77 -5.36 3.62
N SER A 106 13.53 -5.76 3.92
CA SER A 106 12.75 -5.28 5.05
C SER A 106 12.38 -6.42 5.98
N PRO A 107 12.44 -6.23 7.31
CA PRO A 107 12.00 -7.24 8.26
C PRO A 107 10.48 -7.34 8.39
N LYS A 108 9.76 -6.27 8.04
CA LYS A 108 8.30 -6.23 8.12
C LYS A 108 7.73 -5.94 6.75
N THR A 109 6.70 -6.70 6.42
CA THR A 109 5.91 -6.57 5.21
C THR A 109 4.65 -5.75 5.50
N ALA A 110 4.01 -5.23 4.45
CA ALA A 110 2.74 -4.52 4.59
C ALA A 110 1.58 -5.48 4.91
N TYR A 111 1.66 -6.71 4.41
CA TYR A 111 0.62 -7.73 4.54
C TYR A 111 1.09 -8.96 5.34
N TRP A 112 0.15 -9.86 5.65
CA TRP A 112 0.41 -11.09 6.39
C TRP A 112 0.69 -12.25 5.44
N TYR A 113 1.66 -13.10 5.79
CA TYR A 113 2.06 -14.22 4.94
C TYR A 113 2.10 -15.55 5.68
N SER A 114 1.65 -16.59 4.99
CA SER A 114 1.73 -18.00 5.39
C SER A 114 2.50 -18.79 4.33
N CYS A 115 3.00 -19.97 4.68
CA CYS A 115 3.66 -20.86 3.72
C CYS A 115 3.25 -22.31 3.93
N ALA A 116 3.13 -23.05 2.84
CA ALA A 116 3.01 -24.49 2.87
C ALA A 116 4.38 -25.15 3.03
N ALA A 117 4.39 -26.45 3.35
CA ALA A 117 5.63 -27.19 3.60
C ALA A 117 6.54 -27.26 2.37
N ASP A 118 6.00 -27.11 1.17
CA ASP A 118 6.72 -27.07 -0.10
C ASP A 118 7.37 -25.71 -0.41
N GLY A 119 7.19 -24.70 0.46
CA GLY A 119 7.67 -23.34 0.24
C GLY A 119 6.73 -22.46 -0.58
N THR A 120 5.50 -22.91 -0.87
CA THR A 120 4.48 -22.07 -1.51
C THR A 120 3.98 -21.03 -0.50
N VAL A 121 4.11 -19.75 -0.83
CA VAL A 121 3.70 -18.61 0.01
C VAL A 121 2.31 -18.13 -0.39
N GLN A 122 1.50 -17.78 0.61
CA GLN A 122 0.19 -17.15 0.45
C GLN A 122 0.12 -15.87 1.29
N GLY A 123 -0.54 -14.83 0.78
CA GLY A 123 -0.65 -13.53 1.45
C GLY A 123 -2.10 -13.16 1.77
N TRP A 124 -2.29 -12.32 2.80
CA TRP A 124 -3.59 -11.93 3.34
C TRP A 124 -3.69 -10.41 3.54
N TRP A 125 -4.81 -9.81 3.14
CA TRP A 125 -5.06 -8.36 3.22
C TRP A 125 -5.32 -7.86 4.64
N ASP A 126 -5.95 -8.70 5.44
CA ASP A 126 -6.41 -8.41 6.78
C ASP A 126 -5.87 -9.45 7.77
N SER A 127 -6.43 -9.46 8.98
CA SER A 127 -6.04 -10.39 10.04
C SER A 127 -5.90 -11.83 9.51
N PRO A 128 -4.89 -12.59 9.99
CA PRO A 128 -4.46 -13.86 9.41
C PRO A 128 -5.61 -14.78 8.99
N GLY A 129 -5.65 -15.14 7.70
CA GLY A 129 -6.57 -16.16 7.19
C GLY A 129 -7.98 -15.70 6.83
N THR A 130 -8.26 -14.39 6.75
CA THR A 130 -9.63 -13.91 6.45
C THR A 130 -9.85 -13.55 4.98
N LYS A 131 -9.01 -12.69 4.38
CA LYS A 131 -9.08 -12.32 2.96
C LYS A 131 -7.75 -12.50 2.24
N GLN A 132 -7.72 -13.32 1.19
CA GLN A 132 -6.48 -13.71 0.53
C GLN A 132 -6.12 -12.82 -0.67
N ILE A 133 -4.85 -12.46 -0.79
CA ILE A 133 -4.29 -11.72 -1.95
C ILE A 133 -4.43 -12.58 -3.21
N GLY A 134 -5.00 -12.01 -4.29
CA GLY A 134 -5.19 -12.68 -5.58
C GLY A 134 -6.42 -13.58 -5.66
N ILE A 135 -7.20 -13.70 -4.57
CA ILE A 135 -8.51 -14.39 -4.54
C ILE A 135 -9.59 -13.39 -4.09
N ASP A 136 -9.38 -12.73 -2.95
CA ASP A 136 -10.29 -11.76 -2.33
C ASP A 136 -9.73 -10.34 -2.46
N ASP A 137 -9.52 -9.87 -3.70
CA ASP A 137 -8.94 -8.56 -3.96
C ASP A 137 -9.81 -7.44 -3.32
N PRO A 138 -9.20 -6.40 -2.73
CA PRO A 138 -9.92 -5.34 -2.04
C PRO A 138 -10.80 -4.54 -3.02
N PRO A 139 -11.98 -4.07 -2.56
CA PRO A 139 -12.91 -3.30 -3.39
C PRO A 139 -12.40 -1.92 -3.81
#